data_AF-R6AGV9-F1
#
_entry.id   AF-R6AGV9-F1
#
_cell.length_a   1.000
_cell.length_b   1.000
_cell.length_c   1.000
_cell.angle_alpha   90.00
_cell.angle_beta   90.00
_cell.angle_gamma   90.00
#
_symmetry.space_group_name_H-M   'P 1'
#
loop_
_entity.id
_entity.type
_entity.pdbx_description
1 polymer ?
#
loop_
_entity_poly.entity_id
_entity_poly.type
_entity_poly.pdbx_seq_one_letter_code
_entity_poly.pdbx_strand_id
1 'polypeptide(L)'
;MNNEAIKQKTNELAELLRNSDEHRIYLDAKTRAYGNESTRRLLDEYRILQTRVQAGTLAGADCREEMTKLQKMGELLQLDFAASEYLFAQYALNNVLGDIYRQLAAAVDADLSILED
;
A
#
# COMPACT_ATOMS: atom_id res chain seq x y z
N MET A 1 28.63 12.10 -13.37
CA MET A 1 29.15 10.77 -13.01
C MET A 1 28.29 10.07 -11.96
N ASN A 2 27.93 10.69 -10.81
CA ASN A 2 27.12 9.99 -9.79
C ASN A 2 25.64 9.77 -10.17
N ASN A 3 25.01 10.70 -10.88
CA ASN A 3 23.58 10.57 -11.21
C ASN A 3 23.26 9.41 -12.16
N GLU A 4 24.21 9.04 -13.02
CA GLU A 4 24.04 7.91 -13.94
C GLU A 4 24.17 6.57 -13.21
N ALA A 5 25.14 6.46 -12.29
CA ALA A 5 25.28 5.31 -11.41
C ALA A 5 24.06 5.13 -10.49
N ILE A 6 23.51 6.23 -9.94
CA ILE A 6 22.27 6.20 -9.15
C ILE A 6 21.11 5.66 -9.99
N LYS A 7 20.91 6.16 -11.23
CA LYS A 7 19.87 5.65 -12.14
C LYS A 7 20.01 4.15 -12.42
N GLN A 8 21.23 3.69 -12.68
CA GLN A 8 21.49 2.27 -12.91
C GLN A 8 21.09 1.43 -11.69
N LYS A 9 21.51 1.83 -10.49
CA LYS A 9 21.19 1.11 -9.26
C LYS A 9 19.70 1.12 -8.94
N THR A 10 19.01 2.23 -9.23
CA THR A 10 17.54 2.29 -9.11
C THR A 10 16.84 1.35 -10.09
N ASN A 11 17.35 1.22 -11.32
CA ASN A 11 16.80 0.24 -12.28
C ASN A 11 17.03 -1.20 -11.81
N GLU A 12 18.23 -1.51 -11.29
CA GLU A 12 18.52 -2.82 -10.70
C GLU A 12 17.57 -3.14 -9.53
N LEU A 13 17.35 -2.17 -8.62
CA LEU A 13 16.39 -2.31 -7.53
C LEU A 13 14.96 -2.54 -8.03
N ALA A 14 14.53 -1.82 -9.07
CA ALA A 14 13.21 -1.98 -9.64
C ALA A 14 13.00 -3.38 -10.24
N GLU A 15 14.02 -3.95 -10.89
CA GLU A 15 13.96 -5.33 -11.39
C GLU A 15 13.93 -6.35 -10.25
N LEU A 16 14.68 -6.13 -9.16
CA LEU A 16 14.62 -6.99 -7.98
C LEU A 16 13.23 -6.98 -7.35
N LEU A 17 12.63 -5.79 -7.19
CA LEU A 17 11.27 -5.65 -6.66
C LEU A 17 10.23 -6.34 -7.56
N ARG A 18 10.33 -6.17 -8.88
CA ARG A 18 9.41 -6.81 -9.82
C ARG A 18 9.46 -8.34 -9.75
N ASN A 19 10.64 -8.90 -9.47
CA ASN A 19 10.86 -10.34 -9.37
C ASN A 19 10.83 -10.87 -7.92
N SER A 20 10.52 -10.02 -6.95
CA SER A 20 10.41 -10.41 -5.53
C SER A 20 9.22 -11.32 -5.28
N ASP A 21 9.33 -12.16 -4.25
CA ASP A 21 8.22 -13.01 -3.83
C ASP A 21 7.04 -12.17 -3.34
N GLU A 22 7.29 -11.06 -2.64
CA GLU A 22 6.25 -10.14 -2.17
C GLU A 22 5.44 -9.57 -3.33
N HIS A 23 6.09 -9.14 -4.41
CA HIS A 23 5.39 -8.65 -5.61
C HIS A 23 4.58 -9.75 -6.30
N ARG A 24 5.16 -10.96 -6.43
CA ARG A 24 4.46 -12.11 -7.05
C ARG A 24 3.23 -12.52 -6.23
N ILE A 25 3.38 -12.68 -4.92
CA ILE A 25 2.31 -13.05 -3.99
C ILE A 25 1.20 -11.99 -4.04
N TYR A 26 1.56 -10.70 -4.03
CA TYR A 26 0.61 -9.60 -4.18
C TYR A 26 -0.16 -9.68 -5.50
N LEU A 27 0.51 -9.91 -6.62
CA LEU A 27 -0.14 -9.96 -7.94
C LEU A 27 -1.11 -11.15 -8.05
N ASP A 28 -0.70 -12.31 -7.54
CA ASP A 28 -1.52 -13.52 -7.53
C ASP A 28 -2.77 -13.32 -6.65
N ALA A 29 -2.60 -12.78 -5.43
CA ALA A 29 -3.71 -12.52 -4.52
C ALA A 29 -4.66 -11.45 -5.08
N LYS A 30 -4.11 -10.39 -5.69
CA LYS A 30 -4.90 -9.36 -6.38
C LYS A 30 -5.74 -9.96 -7.50
N THR A 31 -5.16 -10.85 -8.31
CA THR A 31 -5.86 -11.50 -9.42
C THR A 31 -7.04 -12.32 -8.92
N ARG A 32 -6.88 -13.07 -7.83
CA ARG A 32 -7.98 -13.83 -7.21
C ARG A 32 -9.07 -12.91 -6.67
N ALA A 33 -8.70 -11.90 -5.88
CA ALA A 33 -9.66 -11.00 -5.23
C ALA A 33 -10.47 -10.17 -6.25
N TYR A 34 -9.82 -9.67 -7.29
CA TYR A 34 -10.46 -8.86 -8.33
C TYR A 34 -11.19 -9.69 -9.40
N GLY A 35 -11.05 -11.02 -9.38
CA GLY A 35 -11.80 -11.94 -10.24
C GLY A 35 -13.27 -12.09 -9.85
N ASN A 36 -13.65 -11.74 -8.62
CA ASN A 36 -15.03 -11.70 -8.16
C ASN A 36 -15.54 -10.24 -8.14
N GLU A 37 -16.66 -9.98 -8.82
CA GLU A 37 -17.21 -8.63 -8.93
C GLU A 37 -17.65 -8.03 -7.58
N SER A 38 -18.22 -8.84 -6.68
CA SER A 38 -18.66 -8.38 -5.36
C SER A 38 -17.47 -8.02 -4.47
N THR A 39 -16.46 -8.90 -4.42
CA THR A 39 -15.22 -8.67 -3.68
C THR A 39 -14.48 -7.44 -4.21
N ARG A 40 -14.40 -7.30 -5.54
CA ARG A 40 -13.81 -6.13 -6.20
C ARG A 40 -14.48 -4.82 -5.80
N ARG A 41 -15.81 -4.76 -5.85
CA ARG A 41 -16.56 -3.53 -5.48
C ARG A 41 -16.26 -3.13 -4.04
N LEU A 42 -16.27 -4.09 -3.12
CA LEU A 42 -15.98 -3.83 -1.71
C LEU A 42 -14.54 -3.35 -1.49
N LEU A 43 -13.56 -3.94 -2.17
CA LEU A 43 -12.16 -3.50 -2.13
C LEU A 43 -11.96 -2.09 -2.70
N ASP A 44 -12.62 -1.76 -3.81
CA ASP A 44 -12.53 -0.45 -4.44
C ASP A 44 -13.14 0.64 -3.55
N GLU A 45 -14.31 0.38 -2.95
CA GLU A 45 -14.92 1.28 -1.97
C GLU A 45 -14.04 1.45 -0.72
N TYR A 46 -13.46 0.36 -0.22
CA TYR A 46 -12.57 0.38 0.93
C TYR A 46 -11.35 1.27 0.67
N ARG A 47 -10.72 1.15 -0.50
CA ARG A 47 -9.58 1.97 -0.90
C ARG A 47 -9.93 3.46 -1.01
N ILE A 48 -11.07 3.79 -1.62
CA ILE A 48 -11.53 5.18 -1.71
C ILE A 48 -11.72 5.78 -0.31
N LEU A 49 -12.28 5.00 0.61
CA LEU A 49 -12.49 5.43 1.97
C LEU A 49 -11.17 5.60 2.74
N GLN A 50 -10.20 4.69 2.57
CA GLN A 50 -8.85 4.85 3.13
C GLN A 50 -8.20 6.17 2.71
N THR A 51 -8.22 6.48 1.40
CA THR A 51 -7.65 7.72 0.88
C THR A 51 -8.36 8.96 1.44
N ARG A 52 -9.69 8.91 1.60
CA ARG A 52 -10.44 10.02 2.20
C ARG A 52 -10.07 10.24 3.66
N VAL A 53 -9.98 9.16 4.45
CA VAL A 53 -9.58 9.24 5.87
C VAL A 53 -8.16 9.80 5.99
N GLN A 54 -7.22 9.33 5.16
CA GLN A 54 -5.84 9.85 5.13
C GLN A 54 -5.81 11.34 4.80
N ALA A 55 -6.47 11.77 3.73
CA ALA A 55 -6.51 13.17 3.33
C ALA A 55 -7.20 14.06 4.39
N GLY A 56 -8.28 13.56 5.01
CA GLY A 56 -8.98 14.28 6.08
C GLY A 56 -8.13 14.42 7.34
N THR A 57 -7.41 13.36 7.74
CA THR A 57 -6.51 13.37 8.90
C THR A 57 -5.40 14.40 8.69
N LEU A 58 -4.76 14.42 7.51
CA LEU A 58 -3.74 15.42 7.16
C LEU A 58 -4.29 16.86 7.13
N ALA A 59 -5.57 17.03 6.79
CA ALA A 59 -6.25 18.32 6.80
C ALA A 59 -6.76 18.74 8.19
N GLY A 60 -6.55 17.91 9.23
CA GLY A 60 -7.09 18.14 10.58
C GLY A 60 -8.61 18.03 10.69
N ALA A 61 -9.26 17.31 9.76
CA ALA A 61 -10.70 17.10 9.76
C ALA A 61 -11.13 16.02 10.77
N ASP A 62 -12.35 16.14 11.29
CA ASP A 62 -12.97 15.09 12.10
C ASP A 62 -13.47 13.96 11.21
N CYS A 63 -12.73 12.84 11.17
CA CYS A 63 -13.04 11.68 10.33
C CYS A 63 -13.61 10.49 11.12
N ARG A 64 -14.19 10.70 12.32
CA ARG A 64 -14.66 9.59 13.19
C ARG A 64 -15.68 8.68 12.50
N GLU A 65 -16.59 9.24 11.71
CA GLU A 65 -17.60 8.46 10.98
C GLU A 65 -16.95 7.63 9.87
N GLU A 66 -16.07 8.23 9.08
CA GLU A 66 -15.33 7.56 8.02
C GLU A 66 -14.42 6.46 8.56
N MET A 67 -13.75 6.69 9.69
CA MET A 67 -12.95 5.67 10.39
C MET A 67 -13.81 4.50 10.85
N THR A 68 -14.99 4.77 11.42
CA THR A 68 -15.94 3.71 11.84
C THR A 68 -16.41 2.90 10.64
N LYS A 69 -16.73 3.57 9.53
CA LYS A 69 -17.12 2.90 8.28
C LYS A 69 -15.97 2.08 7.70
N LEU A 70 -14.74 2.60 7.75
CA LEU A 70 -13.55 1.94 7.28
C LEU A 70 -13.29 0.65 8.06
N GLN A 71 -13.40 0.70 9.38
CA GLN A 71 -13.25 -0.47 10.24
C GLN A 71 -14.26 -1.57 9.88
N LYS A 72 -15.55 -1.22 9.78
CA LYS A 72 -16.61 -2.18 9.43
C LYS A 72 -16.40 -2.83 8.06
N MET A 73 -15.94 -2.05 7.07
CA MET A 73 -15.61 -2.59 5.75
C MET A 73 -14.40 -3.51 5.80
N GLY A 74 -13.39 -3.18 6.60
CA GLY A 74 -12.25 -4.06 6.88
C GLY A 74 -12.68 -5.40 7.48
N GLU A 75 -13.57 -5.38 8.48
CA GLU A 75 -14.14 -6.58 9.10
C GLU A 75 -14.88 -7.45 8.07
N LEU A 76 -15.68 -6.86 7.17
CA LEU A 76 -16.35 -7.59 6.10
C LEU A 76 -15.36 -8.21 5.10
N LEU A 77 -14.32 -7.47 4.72
CA LEU A 77 -13.28 -7.95 3.81
C LEU A 77 -12.46 -9.10 4.41
N GLN A 78 -12.28 -9.15 5.73
CA GLN A 78 -11.62 -10.26 6.42
C GLN A 78 -12.42 -11.58 6.34
N LEU A 79 -13.74 -11.51 6.14
CA LEU A 79 -14.57 -12.71 5.97
C LEU A 79 -14.45 -13.33 4.57
N ASP A 80 -14.00 -12.55 3.58
CA ASP A 80 -13.71 -13.03 2.23
C ASP A 80 -12.25 -13.46 2.15
N PHE A 81 -12.01 -14.76 1.93
CA PHE A 81 -10.66 -15.31 1.89
C PHE A 81 -9.77 -14.64 0.82
N ALA A 82 -10.30 -14.39 -0.38
CA ALA A 82 -9.52 -13.80 -1.45
C ALA A 82 -9.19 -12.32 -1.17
N ALA A 83 -10.16 -11.57 -0.60
CA ALA A 83 -9.94 -10.20 -0.20
C ALA A 83 -8.94 -10.09 0.96
N SER A 84 -9.07 -10.96 1.96
CA SER A 84 -8.15 -11.03 3.10
C SER A 84 -6.72 -11.34 2.67
N GLU A 85 -6.51 -12.38 1.84
CA GLU A 85 -5.19 -12.69 1.27
C GLU A 85 -4.60 -11.49 0.52
N TYR A 86 -5.42 -10.80 -0.29
CA TYR A 86 -4.98 -9.62 -1.03
C TYR A 86 -4.53 -8.49 -0.10
N LEU A 87 -5.29 -8.18 0.95
CA LEU A 87 -4.95 -7.12 1.91
C LEU A 87 -3.67 -7.46 2.68
N PHE A 88 -3.48 -8.71 3.09
CA PHE A 88 -2.23 -9.14 3.74
C PHE A 88 -1.03 -9.03 2.81
N ALA A 89 -1.15 -9.49 1.56
CA ALA A 89 -0.08 -9.39 0.58
C ALA A 89 0.25 -7.93 0.24
N GLN A 90 -0.77 -7.07 0.15
CA GLN A 90 -0.59 -5.63 -0.05
C GLN A 90 0.16 -4.99 1.12
N TYR A 91 -0.20 -5.34 2.36
CA TYR A 91 0.49 -4.83 3.55
C TYR A 91 1.97 -5.24 3.57
N ALA A 92 2.26 -6.51 3.29
CA ALA A 92 3.64 -7.01 3.21
C ALA A 92 4.47 -6.27 2.16
N LEU A 93 3.94 -6.09 0.94
CA LEU A 93 4.61 -5.34 -0.11
C LEU A 93 4.83 -3.87 0.27
N ASN A 94 3.83 -3.23 0.88
CA ASN A 94 3.95 -1.83 1.33
C ASN A 94 5.00 -1.66 2.43
N ASN A 95 5.19 -2.66 3.31
CA ASN A 95 6.25 -2.61 4.33
C ASN A 95 7.64 -2.59 3.69
N VAL A 96 7.89 -3.48 2.71
CA VAL A 96 9.16 -3.50 1.96
C VAL A 96 9.42 -2.16 1.26
N LEU A 97 8.40 -1.61 0.61
CA LEU A 97 8.50 -0.30 -0.04
C LEU A 97 8.76 0.83 0.98
N GLY A 98 8.11 0.78 2.14
CA GLY A 98 8.30 1.73 3.22
C GLY A 98 9.73 1.74 3.76
N ASP A 99 10.33 0.57 3.95
CA ASP A 99 11.74 0.45 4.36
C ASP A 99 12.68 1.06 3.31
N ILE A 100 12.43 0.80 2.03
CA ILE A 100 13.21 1.38 0.93
C ILE A 100 13.08 2.90 0.91
N TYR A 101 11.87 3.45 1.03
CA TYR A 101 11.67 4.91 1.08
C TYR A 101 12.39 5.55 2.27
N ARG A 102 12.34 4.92 3.45
CA ARG A 102 13.08 5.38 4.63
C ARG A 102 14.59 5.42 4.39
N GLN A 103 15.15 4.37 3.82
CA GLN A 103 16.58 4.32 3.50
C GLN A 103 16.99 5.40 2.50
N LEU A 104 16.19 5.61 1.45
CA LEU A 104 16.46 6.62 0.43
C LEU A 104 16.42 8.04 1.00
N ALA A 105 15.44 8.36 1.85
CA ALA A 105 15.34 9.67 2.46
C ALA A 105 16.47 9.93 3.46
N ALA A 106 16.81 8.93 4.29
CA ALA A 106 17.92 9.01 5.24
C ALA A 106 19.26 9.28 4.52
N ALA A 107 19.46 8.74 3.32
CA ALA A 107 20.69 8.94 2.54
C ALA A 107 20.91 10.39 2.07
N VAL A 108 19.85 11.23 2.09
CA VAL A 108 19.91 12.64 1.66
C VAL A 108 19.47 13.60 2.77
N ASP A 109 19.39 13.12 4.01
CA ASP A 109 18.88 13.86 5.16
C ASP A 109 17.51 14.53 4.88
N ALA A 110 16.69 13.88 4.05
CA ALA A 110 15.35 14.38 3.75
C ALA A 110 14.43 14.12 4.94
N ASP A 111 13.71 15.17 5.34
CA ASP A 111 12.71 15.05 6.38
C ASP A 111 11.54 14.18 5.89
N LEU A 112 11.31 13.07 6.58
CA LEU A 112 10.20 12.14 6.36
C LEU A 112 9.02 12.40 7.26
N SER A 113 9.03 13.48 8.05
CA SER A 113 7.90 13.86 8.91
C SER A 113 6.56 13.92 8.16
N ILE A 114 6.57 14.10 6.84
CA ILE A 114 5.37 14.10 5.99
C ILE A 114 4.80 12.69 5.70
N LEU A 115 5.52 11.61 6.01
CA LEU A 115 5.11 10.21 5.81
C LEU A 115 4.80 9.46 7.11
N GLU A 116 5.02 10.08 8.28
CA GLU A 116 4.86 9.43 9.59
C GLU A 116 3.49 9.66 10.27
N ASP A 117 2.55 10.35 9.61
CA ASP A 117 1.18 10.57 10.11
C ASP A 117 0.09 9.79 9.34
#